data_AF-A0A8C9T5M0-F1
#
_entry.id   AF-A0A8C9T5M0-F1
#
_cell.length_a   1.000
_cell.length_b   1.000
_cell.length_c   1.000
_cell.angle_alpha   90.00
_cell.angle_beta   90.00
_cell.angle_gamma   90.00
#
_symmetry.space_group_name_H-M   'P 1'
#
loop_
_entity.id
_entity.type
_entity.pdbx_description
1 polymer ?
#
loop_
_entity_poly.entity_id
_entity_poly.type
_entity_poly.pdbx_seq_one_letter_code
_entity_poly.pdbx_strand_id
1 'polypeptide(L)'
;MTELRHRGTTESDLHSEDKRSDRESRADGEVPSDSETKLDSGVPDVPVPPDDTPEVLNKALSGLSSRWKNWWVRGILTLAMIFFFFIIIYLGPMVLMMIVLCVQIKCFHEIITIGYSVYHSYHLPWFRTLSWYFLLCVNYFFYGETVTDYFFTLVQREEPLRILSKYHRFISFALYLTGFCMFVLSLVKKHYRLQFYMFGWTHVTLLIIVTQSHLIIHNLFEGMIWFIVPISCVICNDIMAYMFGFFFGRTPLIKLSPKKTWEGFIGGFFATVVFGILLSYVMAGYRCFVCPVEFNSDSNSFTVDCEPSELFQLQDYSLPAALESLTVLLQMEEDHFPLLTGALACGAFLSTALFFQDFANTIPGHGGIMDRFDCQYLMATFVNVYIASFIRGPNPTKVIQQLMALRLDQQLHIFNSLKAHLTEKGLLPANEEVA
;
A
#
# COMPACT_ATOMS: atom_id res chain seq x y z
N MET A 1 -25.61 4.05 17.72
CA MET A 1 -25.80 5.31 18.45
C MET A 1 -26.92 5.06 19.45
N THR A 2 -26.54 4.95 20.73
CA THR A 2 -27.35 5.16 21.95
C THR A 2 -28.79 4.66 21.97
N GLU A 3 -28.97 3.40 22.37
CA GLU A 3 -29.99 2.89 23.31
C GLU A 3 -29.96 1.36 23.24
N LEU A 4 -29.42 0.67 24.25
CA LEU A 4 -29.70 -0.75 24.57
C LEU A 4 -28.88 -1.32 25.75
N ARG A 5 -28.27 -0.49 26.63
CA ARG A 5 -27.42 -0.97 27.74
C ARG A 5 -27.93 -0.68 29.16
N HIS A 6 -29.23 -0.52 29.35
CA HIS A 6 -29.80 -0.44 30.69
C HIS A 6 -31.04 -1.33 30.81
N ARG A 7 -30.82 -2.59 31.19
CA ARG A 7 -31.81 -3.44 31.87
C ARG A 7 -31.13 -4.70 32.38
N GLY A 8 -30.94 -4.78 33.68
CA GLY A 8 -30.33 -5.94 34.33
C GLY A 8 -29.96 -5.65 35.77
N THR A 9 -30.92 -5.21 36.58
CA THR A 9 -30.86 -5.28 38.04
C THR A 9 -32.27 -5.14 38.60
N THR A 10 -32.53 -5.94 39.65
CA THR A 10 -33.62 -5.92 40.65
C THR A 10 -34.66 -7.05 40.56
N GLU A 11 -34.94 -7.58 41.76
CA GLU A 11 -35.86 -8.66 42.20
C GLU A 11 -35.17 -10.03 42.41
N SER A 12 -34.65 -10.31 43.62
CA SER A 12 -35.32 -10.74 44.89
C SER A 12 -35.56 -12.26 44.89
N ASP A 13 -35.50 -13.04 45.97
CA ASP A 13 -35.05 -12.95 47.36
C ASP A 13 -35.01 -14.42 47.87
N LEU A 14 -34.38 -14.62 49.04
CA LEU A 14 -34.58 -15.70 50.03
C LEU A 14 -33.75 -17.02 50.05
N HIS A 15 -33.25 -17.24 51.28
CA HIS A 15 -32.68 -18.43 51.95
C HIS A 15 -31.24 -18.84 51.62
N SER A 16 -30.33 -19.05 52.58
CA SER A 16 -30.43 -19.25 54.03
C SER A 16 -29.04 -19.12 54.69
N GLU A 17 -29.02 -18.69 55.95
CA GLU A 17 -27.89 -18.63 56.89
C GLU A 17 -27.14 -19.97 57.07
N ASP A 18 -25.82 -19.94 57.33
CA ASP A 18 -25.25 -20.26 58.68
C ASP A 18 -23.70 -20.12 58.71
N LYS A 19 -23.19 -19.41 59.74
CA LYS A 19 -21.94 -19.58 60.55
C LYS A 19 -20.56 -19.86 59.89
N ARG A 20 -19.38 -19.50 60.44
CA ARG A 20 -18.86 -18.67 61.56
C ARG A 20 -17.32 -18.89 61.59
N SER A 21 -16.60 -17.92 62.17
CA SER A 21 -15.29 -17.96 62.86
C SER A 21 -13.96 -17.96 62.08
N ASP A 22 -13.32 -16.78 62.11
CA ASP A 22 -12.10 -16.43 62.87
C ASP A 22 -10.89 -17.38 62.90
N ARG A 23 -9.72 -16.83 62.51
CA ARG A 23 -8.49 -16.83 63.35
C ARG A 23 -7.40 -15.90 62.79
N GLU A 24 -7.10 -14.85 63.55
CA GLU A 24 -5.84 -14.11 63.56
C GLU A 24 -4.73 -14.91 64.29
N SER A 25 -3.45 -14.74 63.92
CA SER A 25 -2.41 -14.19 64.82
C SER A 25 -0.96 -14.27 64.28
N ARG A 26 -0.28 -13.09 64.35
CA ARG A 26 1.14 -12.78 64.71
C ARG A 26 2.29 -13.18 63.75
N ALA A 27 3.10 -12.25 63.20
CA ALA A 27 4.16 -11.37 63.78
C ALA A 27 5.42 -12.19 64.19
N ASP A 28 6.69 -11.93 63.84
CA ASP A 28 7.49 -10.74 63.45
C ASP A 28 8.79 -11.16 62.69
N GLY A 29 9.48 -10.21 62.02
CA GLY A 29 10.91 -10.33 61.66
C GLY A 29 11.39 -9.54 60.42
N GLU A 30 11.99 -8.36 60.65
CA GLU A 30 12.47 -7.32 59.71
C GLU A 30 13.64 -7.70 58.77
N VAL A 31 13.74 -7.05 57.59
CA VAL A 31 14.79 -6.06 57.15
C VAL A 31 14.39 -5.52 55.73
N PRO A 32 14.48 -4.21 55.44
CA PRO A 32 13.88 -3.59 54.23
C PRO A 32 14.86 -3.45 53.06
N SER A 33 14.37 -3.57 51.82
CA SER A 33 15.05 -3.05 50.63
C SER A 33 14.03 -2.44 49.67
N ASP A 34 14.25 -1.15 49.40
CA ASP A 34 13.53 -0.22 48.52
C ASP A 34 12.62 -0.84 47.46
N SER A 35 11.31 -0.67 47.66
CA SER A 35 10.29 -0.94 46.64
C SER A 35 9.54 0.35 46.35
N GLU A 36 9.77 0.91 45.16
CA GLU A 36 9.00 2.02 44.60
C GLU A 36 7.50 1.67 44.59
N THR A 37 6.71 2.61 45.09
CA THR A 37 5.26 2.56 45.23
C THR A 37 4.57 2.24 43.90
N LYS A 38 4.07 1.01 43.74
CA LYS A 38 3.12 0.65 42.67
C LYS A 38 1.79 1.34 42.94
N LEU A 39 1.47 2.37 42.16
CA LEU A 39 0.13 2.88 42.04
C LEU A 39 -0.72 1.85 41.28
N ASP A 40 -1.68 1.29 41.97
CA ASP A 40 -2.64 0.31 41.48
C ASP A 40 -3.45 0.91 40.31
N SER A 41 -3.16 0.46 39.09
CA SER A 41 -3.99 0.77 37.92
C SER A 41 -4.55 -0.54 37.42
N GLY A 42 -5.85 -0.74 37.67
CA GLY A 42 -6.63 -1.91 37.24
C GLY A 42 -6.76 -1.97 35.72
N VAL A 43 -5.68 -2.40 35.06
CA VAL A 43 -5.67 -2.80 33.65
C VAL A 43 -5.51 -4.32 33.64
N PRO A 44 -6.45 -5.09 33.05
CA PRO A 44 -6.28 -6.53 32.93
C PRO A 44 -5.04 -6.83 32.09
N ASP A 45 -4.14 -7.67 32.63
CA ASP A 45 -2.94 -8.14 31.95
C ASP A 45 -3.29 -8.76 30.59
N VAL A 46 -2.91 -8.07 29.51
CA VAL A 46 -2.96 -8.60 28.16
C VAL A 46 -1.87 -9.68 28.05
N PRO A 47 -2.20 -10.92 27.66
CA PRO A 47 -1.19 -11.96 27.49
C PRO A 47 -0.14 -11.51 26.47
N VAL A 48 1.13 -11.59 26.87
CA VAL A 48 2.27 -11.39 25.97
C VAL A 48 2.17 -12.45 24.86
N PRO A 49 2.17 -12.07 23.56
CA PRO A 49 2.15 -13.04 22.48
C PRO A 49 3.40 -13.94 22.55
N PRO A 50 3.30 -15.22 22.14
CA PRO A 50 4.41 -16.16 22.18
C PRO A 50 5.61 -15.62 21.38
N ASP A 51 6.81 -15.81 21.92
CA ASP A 51 8.08 -15.32 21.38
C ASP A 51 8.44 -16.13 20.11
N ASP A 52 7.89 -15.73 18.96
CA ASP A 52 8.15 -16.32 17.63
C ASP A 52 9.58 -16.02 17.10
N THR A 53 10.55 -15.79 18.00
CA THR A 53 11.94 -15.53 17.60
C THR A 53 12.68 -16.86 17.34
N PRO A 54 13.46 -16.97 16.25
CA PRO A 54 14.17 -18.21 15.93
C PRO A 54 15.03 -18.68 17.10
N GLU A 55 14.86 -19.94 17.54
CA GLU A 55 15.56 -20.49 18.72
C GLU A 55 17.08 -20.37 18.64
N VAL A 56 17.63 -20.41 17.41
CA VAL A 56 19.05 -20.23 17.11
C VAL A 56 19.54 -18.84 17.56
N LEU A 57 18.73 -17.81 17.32
CA LEU A 57 19.05 -16.42 17.67
C LEU A 57 18.92 -16.18 19.17
N ASN A 58 17.94 -16.83 19.81
CA ASN A 58 17.75 -16.81 21.26
C ASN A 58 18.93 -17.44 22.02
N LYS A 59 19.47 -18.54 21.50
CA LYS A 59 20.64 -19.21 22.09
C LYS A 59 21.91 -18.36 21.96
N ALA A 60 22.10 -17.73 20.80
CA ALA A 60 23.27 -16.87 20.52
C ALA A 60 23.30 -15.58 21.36
N LEU A 61 22.13 -15.03 21.71
CA LEU A 61 22.00 -13.75 22.44
C LEU A 61 21.68 -13.93 23.94
N SER A 62 21.84 -15.13 24.49
CA SER A 62 21.47 -15.48 25.87
C SER A 62 22.24 -14.71 26.97
N GLY A 63 23.38 -14.09 26.62
CA GLY A 63 24.19 -13.29 27.55
C GLY A 63 23.87 -11.78 27.62
N LEU A 64 22.93 -11.26 26.82
CA LEU A 64 22.57 -9.84 26.81
C LEU A 64 21.31 -9.53 27.64
N SER A 65 21.25 -8.31 28.19
CA SER A 65 20.02 -7.81 28.83
C SER A 65 18.84 -7.80 27.86
N SER A 66 17.62 -8.02 28.36
CA SER A 66 16.39 -8.18 27.55
C SER A 66 16.16 -7.03 26.56
N ARG A 67 16.52 -5.81 26.95
CA ARG A 67 16.41 -4.60 26.11
C ARG A 67 17.35 -4.64 24.90
N TRP A 68 18.59 -5.06 25.09
CA TRP A 68 19.59 -5.17 24.03
C TRP A 68 19.42 -6.44 23.19
N LYS A 69 18.90 -7.52 23.78
CA LYS A 69 18.49 -8.71 23.04
C LYS A 69 17.44 -8.35 21.99
N ASN A 70 16.40 -7.63 22.38
CA ASN A 70 15.35 -7.19 21.45
C ASN A 70 15.88 -6.26 20.35
N TRP A 71 16.82 -5.37 20.68
CA TRP A 71 17.48 -4.50 19.71
C TRP A 71 18.22 -5.31 18.64
N TRP A 72 19.06 -6.27 19.05
CA TRP A 72 19.82 -7.12 18.14
C TRP A 72 18.94 -8.04 17.30
N VAL A 73 17.92 -8.66 17.89
CA VAL A 73 16.97 -9.51 17.17
C VAL A 73 16.27 -8.70 16.07
N ARG A 74 15.77 -7.51 16.40
CA ARG A 74 15.13 -6.62 15.42
C ARG A 74 16.12 -6.16 14.35
N GLY A 75 17.33 -5.77 14.73
CA GLY A 75 18.36 -5.33 13.78
C GLY A 75 18.73 -6.40 12.76
N ILE A 76 18.94 -7.65 13.21
CA ILE A 76 19.28 -8.78 12.32
C ILE A 76 18.11 -9.10 11.39
N LEU A 77 16.88 -9.13 11.92
CA LEU A 77 15.70 -9.37 11.10
C LEU A 77 15.49 -8.26 10.06
N THR A 78 15.67 -7.00 10.44
CA THR A 78 15.58 -5.86 9.52
C THR A 78 16.63 -5.96 8.42
N LEU A 79 17.88 -6.30 8.74
CA LEU A 79 18.93 -6.49 7.72
C LEU A 79 18.57 -7.63 6.75
N ALA A 80 18.05 -8.74 7.27
CA ALA A 80 17.60 -9.85 6.44
C ALA A 80 16.43 -9.47 5.52
N MET A 81 15.46 -8.70 6.02
CA MET A 81 14.35 -8.19 5.22
C MET A 81 14.80 -7.20 4.14
N ILE A 82 15.73 -6.30 4.45
CA ILE A 82 16.31 -5.36 3.48
C ILE A 82 17.05 -6.12 2.37
N PHE A 83 17.86 -7.12 2.74
CA PHE A 83 18.54 -7.97 1.76
C PHE A 83 17.56 -8.68 0.82
N PHE A 84 16.49 -9.25 1.38
CA PHE A 84 15.44 -9.90 0.60
C PHE A 84 14.68 -8.91 -0.31
N PHE A 85 14.44 -7.69 0.15
CA PHE A 85 13.81 -6.63 -0.64
C PHE A 85 14.64 -6.27 -1.89
N PHE A 86 15.96 -6.15 -1.76
CA PHE A 86 16.84 -5.91 -2.92
C PHE A 86 16.86 -7.10 -3.89
N ILE A 87 16.81 -8.34 -3.40
CA ILE A 87 16.68 -9.53 -4.26
C ILE A 87 15.39 -9.49 -5.07
N ILE A 88 14.27 -9.13 -4.43
CA ILE A 88 12.98 -9.02 -5.10
C ILE A 88 13.03 -7.96 -6.21
N ILE A 89 13.60 -6.79 -5.92
CA ILE A 89 13.75 -5.71 -6.91
C ILE A 89 14.59 -6.19 -8.10
N TYR A 90 15.68 -6.91 -7.83
CA TYR A 90 16.55 -7.45 -8.88
C TYR A 90 15.83 -8.44 -9.80
N LEU A 91 14.80 -9.15 -9.31
CA LEU A 91 14.04 -10.10 -10.10
C LEU A 91 13.07 -9.44 -11.11
N GLY A 92 12.92 -8.11 -11.05
CA GLY A 92 12.25 -7.30 -12.05
C GLY A 92 10.75 -7.07 -11.83
N PRO A 93 10.11 -6.26 -12.69
CA PRO A 93 8.75 -5.77 -12.50
C PRO A 93 7.67 -6.86 -12.55
N MET A 94 7.88 -7.92 -13.34
CA MET A 94 6.89 -9.01 -13.43
C MET A 94 6.80 -9.81 -12.13
N VAL A 95 7.92 -10.03 -11.46
CA VAL A 95 7.93 -10.69 -10.15
C VAL A 95 7.30 -9.79 -9.11
N LEU A 96 7.61 -8.49 -9.13
CA LEU A 96 6.97 -7.51 -8.26
C LEU A 96 5.44 -7.52 -8.41
N MET A 97 4.93 -7.56 -9.65
CA MET A 97 3.50 -7.71 -9.92
C MET A 97 2.92 -8.98 -9.28
N MET A 98 3.60 -10.13 -9.46
CA MET A 98 3.14 -11.41 -8.87
C MET A 98 3.18 -11.39 -7.34
N ILE A 99 4.16 -10.73 -6.73
CA ILE A 99 4.24 -10.56 -5.28
C ILE A 99 3.08 -9.70 -4.79
N VAL A 100 2.78 -8.58 -5.45
CA VAL A 100 1.64 -7.71 -5.08
C VAL A 100 0.33 -8.49 -5.17
N LEU A 101 0.13 -9.29 -6.21
CA LEU A 101 -1.05 -10.15 -6.35
C LEU A 101 -1.13 -11.23 -5.25
N CYS A 102 0.00 -11.84 -4.90
CA CYS A 102 0.08 -12.80 -3.78
C CYS A 102 -0.27 -12.16 -2.44
N VAL A 103 0.28 -10.97 -2.16
CA VAL A 103 -0.03 -10.19 -0.94
C VAL A 103 -1.52 -9.83 -0.92
N GLN A 104 -2.07 -9.35 -2.03
CA GLN A 104 -3.50 -9.05 -2.18
C GLN A 104 -4.38 -10.25 -1.83
N ILE A 105 -4.08 -11.43 -2.37
CA ILE A 105 -4.83 -12.66 -2.10
C ILE A 105 -4.74 -13.05 -0.62
N LYS A 106 -3.56 -12.93 -0.02
CA LYS A 106 -3.35 -13.25 1.41
C LYS A 106 -4.09 -12.27 2.33
N CYS A 107 -4.00 -10.97 2.06
CA CYS A 107 -4.74 -9.93 2.77
C CYS A 107 -6.26 -10.13 2.66
N PHE A 108 -6.76 -10.43 1.46
CA PHE A 108 -8.18 -10.72 1.25
C PHE A 108 -8.63 -11.97 2.03
N HIS A 109 -7.83 -13.04 1.99
CA HIS A 109 -8.11 -14.25 2.76
C HIS A 109 -8.18 -13.97 4.26
N GLU A 110 -7.26 -13.17 4.80
CA GLU A 110 -7.24 -12.78 6.21
C GLU A 110 -8.52 -12.01 6.59
N ILE A 111 -8.87 -10.95 5.85
CA ILE A 111 -10.06 -10.15 6.14
C ILE A 111 -11.35 -10.97 6.03
N ILE A 112 -11.50 -11.80 4.99
CA ILE A 112 -12.69 -12.64 4.84
C ILE A 112 -12.78 -13.70 5.94
N THR A 113 -11.64 -14.22 6.40
CA THR A 113 -11.60 -15.19 7.51
C THR A 113 -12.00 -14.54 8.83
N ILE A 114 -11.56 -13.31 9.10
CA ILE A 114 -12.00 -12.53 10.25
C ILE A 114 -13.51 -12.29 10.16
N GLY A 115 -14.00 -11.77 9.03
CA GLY A 115 -15.44 -11.57 8.80
C GLY A 115 -16.23 -12.86 9.03
N TYR A 116 -15.77 -13.99 8.53
CA TYR A 116 -16.42 -15.28 8.73
C TYR A 116 -16.41 -15.74 10.20
N SER A 117 -15.29 -15.58 10.92
CA SER A 117 -15.15 -15.99 12.32
C SER A 117 -16.19 -15.34 13.24
N VAL A 118 -16.53 -14.08 12.99
CA VAL A 118 -17.54 -13.32 13.74
C VAL A 118 -18.95 -13.91 13.59
N TYR A 119 -19.22 -14.57 12.47
CA TYR A 119 -20.54 -15.10 12.13
C TYR A 119 -20.56 -16.62 11.90
N HIS A 120 -19.52 -17.32 12.36
CA HIS A 120 -19.36 -18.76 12.15
C HIS A 120 -20.56 -19.55 12.70
N SER A 121 -21.16 -19.08 13.79
CA SER A 121 -22.31 -19.70 14.48
C SER A 121 -23.57 -19.84 13.62
N TYR A 122 -23.70 -19.14 12.50
CA TYR A 122 -24.90 -19.13 11.66
C TYR A 122 -24.87 -20.13 10.50
N HIS A 123 -23.80 -20.92 10.34
CA HIS A 123 -23.64 -21.97 9.30
C HIS A 123 -24.18 -21.57 7.90
N LEU A 124 -23.77 -20.39 7.42
CA LEU A 124 -24.19 -19.88 6.12
C LEU A 124 -23.57 -20.73 4.98
N PRO A 125 -24.38 -21.29 4.06
CA PRO A 125 -23.87 -22.08 2.96
C PRO A 125 -23.19 -21.18 1.91
N TRP A 126 -22.18 -21.71 1.20
CA TRP A 126 -21.51 -21.10 0.05
C TRP A 126 -20.80 -19.75 0.22
N PHE A 127 -20.84 -19.10 1.40
CA PHE A 127 -20.28 -17.76 1.61
C PHE A 127 -18.79 -17.62 1.20
N ARG A 128 -17.95 -18.60 1.57
CA ARG A 128 -16.52 -18.59 1.22
C ARG A 128 -16.32 -18.70 -0.28
N THR A 129 -16.97 -19.67 -0.91
CA THR A 129 -16.88 -19.90 -2.36
C THR A 129 -17.33 -18.68 -3.15
N LEU A 130 -18.43 -18.06 -2.73
CA LEU A 130 -18.96 -16.85 -3.36
C LEU A 130 -18.00 -15.65 -3.21
N SER A 131 -17.36 -15.49 -2.04
CA SER A 131 -16.38 -14.41 -1.84
C SER A 131 -15.14 -14.58 -2.71
N TRP A 132 -14.64 -15.81 -2.85
CA TRP A 132 -13.54 -16.14 -3.77
C TRP A 132 -13.93 -15.95 -5.24
N TYR A 133 -15.18 -16.25 -5.60
CA TYR A 133 -15.71 -15.99 -6.94
C TYR A 133 -15.69 -14.50 -7.27
N PHE A 134 -16.17 -13.64 -6.36
CA PHE A 134 -16.12 -12.20 -6.58
C PHE A 134 -14.69 -11.66 -6.61
N LEU A 135 -13.77 -12.22 -5.82
CA LEU A 135 -12.35 -11.89 -5.93
C LEU A 135 -11.83 -12.18 -7.35
N LEU A 136 -12.09 -13.37 -7.89
CA LEU A 136 -11.68 -13.72 -9.24
C LEU A 136 -12.31 -12.78 -10.28
N CYS A 137 -13.60 -12.49 -10.15
CA CYS A 137 -14.33 -11.61 -11.07
C CYS A 137 -13.75 -10.19 -11.10
N VAL A 138 -13.49 -9.61 -9.92
CA VAL A 138 -12.95 -8.24 -9.81
C VAL A 138 -11.49 -8.18 -10.25
N ASN A 139 -10.69 -9.21 -9.93
CA ASN A 139 -9.32 -9.32 -10.45
C ASN A 139 -9.32 -9.42 -11.98
N TYR A 140 -10.16 -10.29 -12.55
CA TYR A 140 -10.27 -10.40 -14.00
C TYR A 140 -10.55 -9.03 -14.63
N PHE A 141 -11.53 -8.28 -14.11
CA PHE A 141 -11.88 -6.96 -14.60
C PHE A 141 -10.69 -5.97 -14.60
N PHE A 142 -10.08 -5.70 -13.44
CA PHE A 142 -9.01 -4.70 -13.32
C PHE A 142 -7.69 -5.12 -13.99
N TYR A 143 -7.29 -6.37 -13.78
CA TYR A 143 -6.03 -6.87 -14.32
C TYR A 143 -6.11 -7.17 -15.82
N GLY A 144 -7.29 -7.55 -16.33
CA GLY A 144 -7.50 -7.73 -17.77
C GLY A 144 -7.37 -6.42 -18.55
N GLU A 145 -7.84 -5.29 -17.99
CA GLU A 145 -7.60 -3.96 -18.58
C GLU A 145 -6.12 -3.60 -18.54
N THR A 146 -5.46 -3.76 -17.38
CA THR A 146 -4.02 -3.51 -17.24
C THR A 146 -3.19 -4.31 -18.24
N VAL A 147 -3.48 -5.60 -18.39
CA VAL A 147 -2.77 -6.48 -19.32
C VAL A 147 -3.00 -6.05 -20.77
N THR A 148 -4.22 -5.64 -21.11
CA THR A 148 -4.52 -5.14 -22.46
C THR A 148 -3.78 -3.84 -22.76
N ASP A 149 -3.66 -2.94 -21.78
CA ASP A 149 -3.03 -1.63 -21.96
C ASP A 149 -1.51 -1.70 -22.08
N TYR A 150 -0.84 -2.52 -21.24
CA TYR A 150 0.63 -2.62 -21.24
C TYR A 150 1.16 -3.72 -22.17
N PHE A 151 0.39 -4.78 -22.42
CA PHE A 151 0.80 -5.91 -23.26
C PHE A 151 -0.04 -6.02 -24.54
N PHE A 152 -0.48 -4.89 -25.10
CA PHE A 152 -1.35 -4.85 -26.28
C PHE A 152 -0.83 -5.71 -27.46
N THR A 153 0.45 -5.57 -27.80
CA THR A 153 1.08 -6.31 -28.90
C THR A 153 1.10 -7.82 -28.67
N LEU A 154 1.41 -8.26 -27.44
CA LEU A 154 1.37 -9.66 -27.03
C LEU A 154 -0.05 -10.22 -27.09
N VAL A 155 -1.03 -9.47 -26.60
CA VAL A 155 -2.44 -9.87 -26.56
C VAL A 155 -3.03 -10.00 -27.98
N GLN A 156 -2.64 -9.16 -28.93
CA GLN A 156 -3.11 -9.24 -30.32
C GLN A 156 -2.52 -10.42 -31.10
N ARG A 157 -1.32 -10.88 -30.70
CA ARG A 157 -0.60 -11.98 -31.34
C ARG A 157 -1.25 -13.34 -31.06
N GLU A 158 -1.71 -13.55 -29.83
CA GLU A 158 -2.30 -14.82 -29.39
C GLU A 158 -3.82 -14.82 -29.58
N GLU A 159 -4.32 -15.69 -30.47
CA GLU A 159 -5.76 -15.88 -30.74
C GLU A 159 -6.66 -15.95 -29.49
N PRO A 160 -6.36 -16.78 -28.46
CA PRO A 160 -7.23 -16.88 -27.28
C PRO A 160 -7.25 -15.60 -26.45
N LEU A 161 -6.09 -14.93 -26.30
CA LEU A 161 -5.97 -13.69 -25.55
C LEU A 161 -6.66 -12.52 -26.28
N ARG A 162 -6.60 -12.50 -27.61
CA ARG A 162 -7.28 -11.50 -28.43
C ARG A 162 -8.79 -11.56 -28.26
N ILE A 163 -9.38 -12.76 -28.24
CA ILE A 163 -10.82 -12.92 -27.99
C ILE A 163 -11.17 -12.46 -26.56
N LEU A 164 -10.37 -12.87 -25.58
CA LEU A 164 -10.58 -12.52 -24.17
C LEU A 164 -10.54 -11.00 -23.95
N SER A 165 -9.55 -10.32 -24.52
CA SER A 165 -9.39 -8.87 -24.45
C SER A 165 -10.50 -8.13 -25.22
N LYS A 166 -10.85 -8.58 -26.44
CA LYS A 166 -11.92 -7.97 -27.24
C LYS A 166 -13.28 -7.97 -26.53
N TYR A 167 -13.62 -9.06 -25.86
CA TYR A 167 -14.90 -9.20 -25.13
C TYR A 167 -14.75 -8.99 -23.62
N HIS A 168 -13.63 -8.42 -23.17
CA HIS A 168 -13.25 -8.31 -21.76
C HIS A 168 -14.36 -7.72 -20.88
N ARG A 169 -14.89 -6.56 -21.27
CA ARG A 169 -15.96 -5.86 -20.53
C ARG A 169 -17.26 -6.65 -20.47
N PHE A 170 -17.63 -7.31 -21.57
CA PHE A 170 -18.83 -8.13 -21.63
C PHE A 170 -18.70 -9.39 -20.75
N ILE A 171 -17.55 -10.08 -20.83
CA ILE A 171 -17.25 -11.25 -20.00
C ILE A 171 -17.25 -10.87 -18.52
N SER A 172 -16.61 -9.75 -18.16
CA SER A 172 -16.60 -9.23 -16.78
C SER A 172 -18.00 -8.95 -16.26
N PHE A 173 -18.85 -8.31 -17.07
CA PHE A 173 -20.24 -8.05 -16.73
C PHE A 173 -21.03 -9.35 -16.53
N ALA A 174 -20.87 -10.33 -17.42
CA ALA A 174 -21.54 -11.62 -17.33
C ALA A 174 -21.10 -12.44 -16.11
N LEU A 175 -19.80 -12.44 -15.79
CA LEU A 175 -19.26 -13.06 -14.57
C LEU A 175 -19.86 -12.40 -13.32
N TYR A 176 -19.86 -11.07 -13.25
CA TYR A 176 -20.42 -10.38 -12.09
C TYR A 176 -21.92 -10.66 -11.92
N LEU A 177 -22.70 -10.64 -13.00
CA LEU A 177 -24.13 -10.97 -12.98
C LEU A 177 -24.38 -12.42 -12.54
N THR A 178 -23.54 -13.36 -13.00
CA THR A 178 -23.62 -14.76 -12.58
C THR A 178 -23.34 -14.90 -11.08
N GLY A 179 -22.34 -14.20 -10.56
CA GLY A 179 -22.06 -14.12 -9.11
C GLY A 179 -23.22 -13.55 -8.32
N PHE A 180 -23.85 -12.49 -8.82
CA PHE A 180 -25.02 -11.89 -8.19
C PHE A 180 -26.22 -12.84 -8.19
N CYS A 181 -26.50 -13.54 -9.29
CA CYS A 181 -27.53 -14.58 -9.35
C CYS A 181 -27.23 -15.72 -8.35
N MET A 182 -25.98 -16.19 -8.26
CA MET A 182 -25.57 -17.20 -7.29
C MET A 182 -25.76 -16.72 -5.84
N PHE A 183 -25.47 -15.45 -5.55
CA PHE A 183 -25.75 -14.85 -4.25
C PHE A 183 -27.25 -14.87 -3.91
N VAL A 184 -28.10 -14.43 -4.84
CA VAL A 184 -29.56 -14.41 -4.67
C VAL A 184 -30.11 -15.81 -4.45
N LEU A 185 -29.61 -16.82 -5.19
CA LEU A 185 -30.00 -18.22 -5.02
C LEU A 185 -29.51 -18.82 -3.69
N SER A 186 -28.42 -18.30 -3.12
CA SER A 186 -27.87 -18.70 -1.83
C SER A 186 -28.63 -18.11 -0.62
N LEU A 187 -29.66 -17.27 -0.84
CA LEU A 187 -30.36 -16.59 0.24
C LEU A 187 -31.22 -17.57 1.07
N VAL A 188 -30.99 -17.57 2.38
CA VAL A 188 -31.71 -18.45 3.33
C VAL A 188 -32.71 -17.61 4.14
N LYS A 189 -33.96 -18.07 4.19
CA LYS A 189 -35.02 -17.49 5.04
C LYS A 189 -34.50 -17.34 6.48
N LYS A 190 -34.88 -16.26 7.16
CA LYS A 190 -34.47 -15.88 8.54
C LYS A 190 -33.10 -15.17 8.66
N HIS A 191 -32.17 -15.32 7.70
CA HIS A 191 -30.82 -14.77 7.80
C HIS A 191 -30.47 -13.70 6.74
N TYR A 192 -31.45 -13.15 6.03
CA TYR A 192 -31.22 -12.20 4.94
C TYR A 192 -30.32 -11.02 5.32
N ARG A 193 -30.62 -10.35 6.46
CA ARG A 193 -29.85 -9.19 6.91
C ARG A 193 -28.36 -9.51 7.09
N LEU A 194 -28.06 -10.69 7.62
CA LEU A 194 -26.70 -11.13 7.82
C LEU A 194 -26.01 -11.44 6.47
N GLN A 195 -26.69 -12.13 5.56
CA GLN A 195 -26.15 -12.41 4.23
C GLN A 195 -25.86 -11.13 3.43
N PHE A 196 -26.73 -10.13 3.50
CA PHE A 196 -26.48 -8.81 2.89
C PHE A 196 -25.33 -8.05 3.56
N TYR A 197 -25.21 -8.10 4.88
CA TYR A 197 -24.07 -7.51 5.59
C TYR A 197 -22.75 -8.12 5.12
N MET A 198 -22.70 -9.45 5.03
CA MET A 198 -21.52 -10.20 4.60
C MET A 198 -21.20 -9.98 3.12
N PHE A 199 -22.23 -9.89 2.28
CA PHE A 199 -22.08 -9.50 0.87
C PHE A 199 -21.48 -8.09 0.76
N GLY A 200 -21.99 -7.14 1.53
CA GLY A 200 -21.45 -5.78 1.62
C GLY A 200 -20.01 -5.77 2.12
N TRP A 201 -19.69 -6.54 3.16
CA TRP A 201 -18.35 -6.70 3.69
C TRP A 201 -17.37 -7.20 2.61
N THR A 202 -17.75 -8.24 1.86
CA THR A 202 -16.94 -8.75 0.75
C THR A 202 -16.71 -7.68 -0.31
N HIS A 203 -17.74 -6.92 -0.73
CA HIS A 203 -17.59 -5.89 -1.76
C HIS A 203 -16.76 -4.70 -1.29
N VAL A 204 -16.92 -4.26 -0.05
CA VAL A 204 -16.07 -3.21 0.54
C VAL A 204 -14.62 -3.69 0.64
N THR A 205 -14.40 -4.93 1.05
CA THR A 205 -13.06 -5.52 1.11
C THR A 205 -12.44 -5.60 -0.30
N LEU A 206 -13.21 -5.99 -1.31
CA LEU A 206 -12.74 -6.02 -2.70
C LEU A 206 -12.39 -4.63 -3.22
N LEU A 207 -13.24 -3.64 -2.94
CA LEU A 207 -13.01 -2.25 -3.31
C LEU A 207 -11.72 -1.71 -2.67
N ILE A 208 -11.47 -2.02 -1.40
CA ILE A 208 -10.26 -1.55 -0.71
C ILE A 208 -9.04 -2.33 -1.20
N ILE A 209 -9.03 -3.66 -1.16
CA ILE A 209 -7.81 -4.42 -1.41
C ILE A 209 -7.48 -4.48 -2.91
N VAL A 210 -8.46 -4.78 -3.77
CA VAL A 210 -8.20 -5.02 -5.20
C VAL A 210 -7.94 -3.72 -5.95
N THR A 211 -8.66 -2.65 -5.62
CA THR A 211 -8.38 -1.35 -6.24
C THR A 211 -7.00 -0.85 -5.82
N GLN A 212 -6.62 -0.97 -4.55
CA GLN A 212 -5.29 -0.54 -4.11
C GLN A 212 -4.17 -1.36 -4.74
N SER A 213 -4.30 -2.69 -4.84
CA SER A 213 -3.32 -3.52 -5.55
C SER A 213 -3.23 -3.18 -7.04
N HIS A 214 -4.36 -2.86 -7.69
CA HIS A 214 -4.38 -2.41 -9.07
C HIS A 214 -3.63 -1.08 -9.25
N LEU A 215 -3.84 -0.11 -8.35
CA LEU A 215 -3.10 1.16 -8.37
C LEU A 215 -1.59 0.96 -8.15
N ILE A 216 -1.20 0.07 -7.22
CA ILE A 216 0.23 -0.28 -7.00
C ILE A 216 0.87 -0.78 -8.28
N ILE A 217 0.20 -1.68 -8.99
CA ILE A 217 0.74 -2.30 -10.21
C ILE A 217 0.76 -1.32 -11.37
N HIS A 218 -0.24 -0.46 -11.47
CA HIS A 218 -0.26 0.62 -12.44
C HIS A 218 0.91 1.60 -12.21
N ASN A 219 1.16 2.00 -10.95
CA ASN A 219 2.32 2.83 -10.61
C ASN A 219 3.65 2.12 -10.93
N LEU A 220 3.75 0.82 -10.64
CA LEU A 220 4.91 0.00 -10.94
C LEU A 220 5.25 -0.02 -12.44
N PHE A 221 4.25 -0.11 -13.31
CA PHE A 221 4.46 -0.14 -14.76
C PHE A 221 4.77 1.23 -15.38
N GLU A 222 4.35 2.34 -14.76
CA GLU A 222 4.80 3.69 -15.16
C GLU A 222 6.27 3.94 -14.79
N GLY A 223 6.81 3.20 -13.82
CA GLY A 223 8.22 3.19 -13.47
C GLY A 223 8.43 2.55 -12.09
N MET A 224 9.47 1.72 -11.94
CA MET A 224 9.72 1.03 -10.67
C MET A 224 10.01 2.00 -9.51
N ILE A 225 10.50 3.21 -9.81
CA ILE A 225 10.72 4.27 -8.82
C ILE A 225 9.44 4.62 -8.05
N TRP A 226 8.29 4.64 -8.72
CA TRP A 226 6.98 4.95 -8.14
C TRP A 226 6.46 3.85 -7.22
N PHE A 227 7.06 2.67 -7.26
CA PHE A 227 6.77 1.57 -6.35
C PHE A 227 7.80 1.51 -5.20
N ILE A 228 9.08 1.57 -5.53
CA ILE A 228 10.18 1.33 -4.59
C ILE A 228 10.34 2.48 -3.59
N VAL A 229 10.31 3.74 -4.05
CA VAL A 229 10.55 4.90 -3.17
C VAL A 229 9.48 4.99 -2.08
N PRO A 230 8.16 4.95 -2.39
CA PRO A 230 7.14 5.05 -1.35
C PRO A 230 7.20 3.91 -0.33
N ILE A 231 7.41 2.68 -0.79
CA ILE A 231 7.55 1.51 0.09
C ILE A 231 8.77 1.65 1.00
N SER A 232 9.90 2.06 0.44
CA SER A 232 11.15 2.26 1.19
C SER A 232 11.02 3.39 2.21
N CYS A 233 10.30 4.46 1.88
CA CYS A 233 10.02 5.56 2.81
C CYS A 233 9.18 5.09 4.01
N VAL A 234 8.13 4.30 3.80
CA VAL A 234 7.32 3.73 4.90
C VAL A 234 8.19 2.84 5.81
N ILE A 235 9.01 1.97 5.22
CA ILE A 235 9.91 1.09 5.97
C ILE A 235 10.96 1.90 6.75
N CYS A 236 11.56 2.91 6.12
CA CYS A 236 12.52 3.81 6.75
C CYS A 236 11.87 4.54 7.93
N ASN A 237 10.64 5.03 7.76
CA ASN A 237 9.92 5.72 8.82
C ASN A 237 9.72 4.83 10.05
N ASP A 238 9.31 3.56 9.85
CA ASP A 238 9.15 2.60 10.95
C ASP A 238 10.45 2.31 11.70
N ILE A 239 11.55 2.13 10.96
CA ILE A 239 12.88 1.86 11.54
C ILE A 239 13.37 3.08 12.31
N MET A 240 13.27 4.27 11.72
CA MET A 240 13.76 5.51 12.31
C MET A 240 12.91 5.93 13.50
N ALA A 241 11.59 5.80 13.43
CA ALA A 241 10.71 6.07 14.56
C ALA A 241 11.01 5.13 15.75
N TYR A 242 11.31 3.86 15.50
CA TYR A 242 11.77 2.93 16.52
C TYR A 242 13.13 3.34 17.10
N MET A 243 14.09 3.72 16.25
CA MET A 243 15.44 4.11 16.68
C MET A 243 15.41 5.39 17.54
N PHE A 244 14.78 6.46 17.07
CA PHE A 244 14.65 7.71 17.83
C PHE A 244 13.78 7.50 19.09
N GLY A 245 12.74 6.69 19.00
CA GLY A 245 11.92 6.32 20.16
C GLY A 245 12.69 5.53 21.22
N PHE A 246 13.61 4.66 20.81
CA PHE A 246 14.42 3.85 21.74
C PHE A 246 15.46 4.70 22.51
N PHE A 247 16.10 5.66 21.84
CA PHE A 247 17.16 6.51 22.43
C PHE A 247 16.61 7.74 23.14
N PHE A 248 15.60 8.40 22.57
CA PHE A 248 15.12 9.72 23.02
C PHE A 248 13.65 9.72 23.47
N GLY A 249 12.93 8.60 23.34
CA GLY A 249 11.51 8.52 23.67
C GLY A 249 11.24 8.73 25.15
N ARG A 250 10.50 9.80 25.46
CA ARG A 250 10.05 10.11 26.83
C ARG A 250 8.55 10.37 26.90
N THR A 251 7.95 10.88 25.82
CA THR A 251 6.54 11.26 25.80
C THR A 251 5.71 10.36 24.87
N PRO A 252 4.70 9.62 25.39
CA PRO A 252 3.87 8.76 24.56
C PRO A 252 2.96 9.58 23.64
N LEU A 253 2.81 9.11 22.39
CA LEU A 253 2.02 9.78 21.35
C LEU A 253 0.50 9.62 21.57
N ILE A 254 0.06 8.41 21.92
CA ILE A 254 -1.37 8.06 22.09
C ILE A 254 -1.52 7.13 23.30
N LYS A 255 -2.55 7.36 24.13
CA LYS A 255 -2.87 6.49 25.28
C LYS A 255 -3.16 5.03 24.90
N LEU A 256 -3.66 4.80 23.69
CA LEU A 256 -3.97 3.48 23.16
C LEU A 256 -2.71 2.70 22.72
N SER A 257 -1.63 3.40 22.38
CA SER A 257 -0.35 2.79 21.99
C SER A 257 0.81 3.39 22.80
N PRO A 258 0.98 2.97 24.06
CA PRO A 258 1.95 3.58 24.98
C PRO A 258 3.42 3.40 24.57
N LYS A 259 3.70 2.56 23.57
CA LYS A 259 5.05 2.32 23.04
C LYS A 259 5.46 3.29 21.92
N LYS A 260 4.53 4.03 21.31
CA LYS A 260 4.85 5.08 20.32
C LYS A 260 5.14 6.38 21.04
N THR A 261 6.22 7.06 20.66
CA THR A 261 6.65 8.32 21.29
C THR A 261 6.64 9.49 20.30
N TRP A 262 6.39 10.71 20.81
CA TRP A 262 6.43 11.92 19.98
C TRP A 262 7.83 12.17 19.42
N GLU A 263 8.87 11.91 20.22
CA GLU A 263 10.27 12.08 19.78
C GLU A 263 10.61 11.09 18.65
N GLY A 264 10.09 9.87 18.74
CA GLY A 264 10.20 8.87 17.68
C GLY A 264 9.48 9.30 16.40
N PHE A 265 8.25 9.80 16.50
CA PHE A 265 7.47 10.26 15.35
C PHE A 265 8.17 11.41 14.59
N ILE A 266 8.63 12.44 15.32
CA ILE A 266 9.31 13.60 14.73
C ILE A 266 10.65 13.19 14.10
N GLY A 267 11.43 12.36 14.80
CA GLY A 267 12.72 11.86 14.29
C GLY A 267 12.55 10.99 13.04
N GLY A 268 11.53 10.11 13.03
CA GLY A 268 11.16 9.30 11.88
C GLY A 268 10.78 10.15 10.66
N PHE A 269 9.97 11.20 10.86
CA PHE A 269 9.57 12.11 9.79
C PHE A 269 10.77 12.78 9.11
N PHE A 270 11.63 13.45 9.87
CA PHE A 270 12.78 14.15 9.29
C PHE A 270 13.77 13.19 8.62
N ALA A 271 14.02 12.03 9.23
CA ALA A 271 14.89 11.02 8.65
C ALA A 271 14.32 10.47 7.34
N THR A 272 13.00 10.25 7.26
CA THR A 272 12.33 9.77 6.05
C THR A 272 12.35 10.80 4.92
N VAL A 273 12.18 12.09 5.23
CA VAL A 273 12.31 13.16 4.22
C VAL A 273 13.69 13.15 3.58
N VAL A 274 14.74 13.15 4.41
CA VAL A 274 16.13 13.13 3.94
C VAL A 274 16.41 11.85 3.15
N PHE A 275 15.96 10.70 3.66
CA PHE A 275 16.10 9.41 2.99
C PHE A 275 15.38 9.36 1.64
N GLY A 276 14.15 9.87 1.55
CA GLY A 276 13.36 9.89 0.33
C GLY A 276 14.01 10.75 -0.76
N ILE A 277 14.56 11.90 -0.40
CA ILE A 277 15.30 12.78 -1.34
C ILE A 277 16.55 12.05 -1.85
N LEU A 278 17.36 11.49 -0.94
CA LEU A 278 18.59 10.79 -1.29
C LEU A 278 18.32 9.57 -2.18
N LEU A 279 17.33 8.75 -1.81
CA LEU A 279 16.96 7.56 -2.57
C LEU A 279 16.44 7.92 -3.96
N SER A 280 15.59 8.93 -4.06
CA SER A 280 15.05 9.39 -5.35
C SER A 280 16.18 9.90 -6.26
N TYR A 281 17.13 10.65 -5.73
CA TYR A 281 18.30 11.13 -6.47
C TYR A 281 19.15 9.98 -7.02
N VAL A 282 19.47 9.00 -6.17
CA VAL A 282 20.25 7.82 -6.59
C VAL A 282 19.52 7.01 -7.66
N MET A 283 18.22 6.80 -7.49
CA MET A 283 17.42 5.99 -8.43
C MET A 283 17.15 6.70 -9.76
N ALA A 284 17.02 8.03 -9.74
CA ALA A 284 16.84 8.83 -10.97
C ALA A 284 18.00 8.68 -11.96
N GLY A 285 19.22 8.41 -11.46
CA GLY A 285 20.40 8.17 -12.29
C GLY A 285 20.35 6.86 -13.11
N TYR A 286 19.43 5.94 -12.81
CA TYR A 286 19.33 4.65 -13.48
C TYR A 286 18.03 4.52 -14.27
N ARG A 287 18.16 4.40 -15.60
CA ARG A 287 17.02 4.26 -16.54
C ARG A 287 16.11 3.09 -16.21
N CYS A 288 16.65 2.00 -15.67
CA CYS A 288 15.87 0.82 -15.31
C CYS A 288 14.78 1.10 -14.26
N PHE A 289 14.97 2.09 -13.38
CA PHE A 289 13.98 2.42 -12.35
C PHE A 289 12.98 3.49 -12.82
N VAL A 290 13.41 4.37 -13.71
CA VAL A 290 12.64 5.54 -14.14
C VAL A 290 11.72 5.21 -15.32
N CYS A 291 12.18 4.36 -16.24
CA CYS A 291 11.46 4.11 -17.47
C CYS A 291 10.23 3.21 -17.27
N PRO A 292 9.14 3.49 -18.00
CA PRO A 292 7.98 2.63 -18.01
C PRO A 292 8.33 1.28 -18.63
N VAL A 293 7.63 0.24 -18.18
CA VAL A 293 7.82 -1.11 -18.69
C VAL A 293 7.05 -1.26 -20.00
N GLU A 294 7.78 -1.56 -21.08
CA GLU A 294 7.20 -1.84 -22.39
C GLU A 294 7.58 -3.25 -22.87
N PHE A 295 6.68 -3.87 -23.62
CA PHE A 295 6.92 -5.18 -24.23
C PHE A 295 7.41 -5.00 -25.67
N ASN A 296 8.65 -5.40 -25.94
CA ASN A 296 9.21 -5.36 -27.28
C ASN A 296 8.90 -6.65 -28.05
N SER A 297 8.13 -6.51 -29.13
CA SER A 297 7.70 -7.61 -30.01
C SER A 297 8.86 -8.31 -30.73
N ASP A 298 9.98 -7.61 -30.98
CA ASP A 298 11.09 -8.12 -31.78
C ASP A 298 12.01 -9.05 -30.97
N SER A 299 12.21 -8.74 -29.69
CA SER A 299 13.07 -9.52 -28.78
C SER A 299 12.29 -10.45 -27.86
N ASN A 300 10.95 -10.42 -27.89
CA ASN A 300 10.06 -11.15 -26.97
C ASN A 300 10.47 -10.93 -25.49
N SER A 301 11.01 -9.74 -25.18
CA SER A 301 11.54 -9.41 -23.86
C SER A 301 10.97 -8.08 -23.37
N PHE A 302 10.89 -7.94 -22.04
CA PHE A 302 10.48 -6.68 -21.41
C PHE A 302 11.68 -5.74 -21.42
N THR A 303 11.51 -4.58 -22.05
CA THR A 303 12.53 -3.55 -22.14
C THR A 303 12.10 -2.32 -21.35
N VAL A 304 13.04 -1.71 -20.65
CA VAL A 304 12.87 -0.47 -19.87
C VAL A 304 13.67 0.66 -20.52
N ASP A 305 13.73 0.65 -21.85
CA ASP A 305 14.52 1.60 -22.64
C ASP A 305 13.62 2.77 -23.07
N CYS A 306 13.67 3.86 -22.32
CA CYS A 306 12.98 5.11 -22.62
C CYS A 306 13.93 6.30 -22.53
N GLU A 307 13.59 7.40 -23.20
CA GLU A 307 14.16 8.70 -22.86
C GLU A 307 13.53 9.17 -21.54
N PRO A 308 14.31 9.40 -20.46
CA PRO A 308 13.76 9.83 -19.18
C PRO A 308 12.96 11.12 -19.36
N SER A 309 11.80 11.22 -18.70
CA SER A 309 10.99 12.44 -18.77
C SER A 309 11.75 13.64 -18.20
N GLU A 310 11.33 14.85 -18.58
CA GLU A 310 11.91 16.12 -18.11
C GLU A 310 11.97 16.23 -16.57
N LEU A 311 11.15 15.47 -15.84
CA LEU A 311 11.18 15.36 -14.38
C LEU A 311 12.50 14.78 -13.83
N PHE A 312 13.13 13.89 -14.60
CA PHE A 312 14.34 13.16 -14.22
C PHE A 312 15.59 13.67 -14.93
N GLN A 313 15.43 14.69 -15.79
CA GLN A 313 16.54 15.39 -16.43
C GLN A 313 16.89 16.64 -15.62
N LEU A 314 18.17 17.03 -15.64
CA LEU A 314 18.60 18.32 -15.08
C LEU A 314 18.05 19.44 -15.97
N GLN A 315 17.22 20.30 -15.38
CA GLN A 315 16.56 21.40 -16.10
C GLN A 315 17.10 22.75 -15.63
N ASP A 316 17.54 23.62 -16.54
CA ASP A 316 17.96 24.96 -16.15
C ASP A 316 16.73 25.82 -15.78
N TYR A 317 16.57 26.12 -14.49
CA TYR A 317 15.55 27.06 -14.01
C TYR A 317 16.17 28.45 -13.83
N SER A 318 15.61 29.45 -14.53
CA SER A 318 15.92 30.85 -14.24
C SER A 318 15.24 31.29 -12.95
N LEU A 319 16.02 31.53 -11.90
CA LEU A 319 15.50 32.02 -10.62
C LEU A 319 15.07 33.49 -10.75
N PRO A 320 13.95 33.90 -10.12
CA PRO A 320 13.62 35.32 -9.99
C PRO A 320 14.73 36.04 -9.22
N ALA A 321 15.14 37.22 -9.68
CA ALA A 321 16.28 37.99 -9.14
C ALA A 321 16.27 38.23 -7.61
N ALA A 322 15.11 38.11 -6.94
CA ALA A 322 15.01 38.18 -5.49
C ALA A 322 15.67 36.98 -4.75
N LEU A 323 15.69 35.80 -5.38
CA LEU A 323 16.20 34.55 -4.81
C LEU A 323 17.69 34.30 -5.09
N GLU A 324 18.29 34.98 -6.07
CA GLU A 324 19.74 34.91 -6.35
C GLU A 324 20.59 35.35 -5.14
N SER A 325 20.06 36.23 -4.29
CA SER A 325 20.76 36.67 -3.08
C SER A 325 20.91 35.58 -2.01
N LEU A 326 20.03 34.58 -2.00
CA LEU A 326 20.00 33.51 -1.01
C LEU A 326 20.91 32.33 -1.39
N THR A 327 21.08 32.08 -2.69
CA THR A 327 21.97 31.03 -3.21
C THR A 327 23.44 31.36 -3.02
N VAL A 328 23.82 32.65 -3.03
CA VAL A 328 25.19 33.10 -2.74
C VAL A 328 25.61 32.83 -1.27
N LEU A 329 24.66 32.75 -0.34
CA LEU A 329 24.94 32.47 1.09
C LEU A 329 25.14 30.98 1.38
N LEU A 330 24.55 30.10 0.56
CA LEU A 330 24.66 28.65 0.66
C LEU A 330 25.54 28.17 -0.51
N GLN A 331 26.85 28.11 -0.33
CA GLN A 331 27.83 27.60 -1.32
C GLN A 331 27.48 26.18 -1.80
N MET A 332 26.56 26.06 -2.74
CA MET A 332 26.13 24.83 -3.37
C MET A 332 26.34 25.02 -4.88
N GLU A 333 27.20 24.19 -5.46
CA GLU A 333 27.52 24.19 -6.90
C GLU A 333 26.25 24.14 -7.76
N GLU A 334 26.25 24.95 -8.83
CA GLU A 334 25.11 25.17 -9.73
C GLU A 334 24.60 23.91 -10.45
N ASP A 335 25.41 22.86 -10.56
CA ASP A 335 25.11 21.66 -11.37
C ASP A 335 24.10 20.68 -10.73
N HIS A 336 23.66 20.92 -9.49
CA HIS A 336 22.77 19.98 -8.77
C HIS A 336 21.45 20.58 -8.27
N PHE A 337 21.25 21.89 -8.45
CA PHE A 337 20.07 22.58 -7.92
C PHE A 337 18.72 22.15 -8.54
N PRO A 338 18.60 21.89 -9.86
CA PRO A 338 17.29 21.63 -10.44
C PRO A 338 16.76 20.20 -10.25
N LEU A 339 17.67 19.21 -10.17
CA LEU A 339 17.31 17.82 -9.84
C LEU A 339 16.88 17.70 -8.36
N LEU A 340 17.45 18.54 -7.50
CA LEU A 340 17.06 18.63 -6.09
C LEU A 340 15.62 19.14 -5.93
N THR A 341 15.15 20.09 -6.75
CA THR A 341 13.76 20.60 -6.67
C THR A 341 12.70 19.56 -7.06
N GLY A 342 12.94 18.73 -8.08
CA GLY A 342 12.03 17.63 -8.46
C GLY A 342 12.01 16.50 -7.42
N ALA A 343 13.18 16.14 -6.89
CA ALA A 343 13.33 15.17 -5.80
C ALA A 343 12.77 15.70 -4.46
N LEU A 344 12.87 17.01 -4.20
CA LEU A 344 12.26 17.68 -3.05
C LEU A 344 10.74 17.70 -3.17
N ALA A 345 10.16 17.95 -4.35
CA ALA A 345 8.72 17.92 -4.54
C ALA A 345 8.15 16.50 -4.40
N CYS A 346 8.77 15.50 -5.03
CA CYS A 346 8.39 14.08 -4.86
C CYS A 346 8.61 13.60 -3.43
N GLY A 347 9.81 13.83 -2.89
CA GLY A 347 10.21 13.39 -1.55
C GLY A 347 9.39 14.07 -0.46
N ALA A 348 9.15 15.38 -0.54
CA ALA A 348 8.34 16.10 0.44
C ALA A 348 6.85 15.78 0.32
N PHE A 349 6.30 15.58 -0.88
CA PHE A 349 4.90 15.15 -1.05
C PHE A 349 4.67 13.71 -0.54
N LEU A 350 5.56 12.78 -0.87
CA LEU A 350 5.53 11.41 -0.37
C LEU A 350 5.72 11.37 1.15
N SER A 351 6.57 12.25 1.70
CA SER A 351 6.81 12.32 3.15
C SER A 351 5.68 13.02 3.92
N THR A 352 4.97 13.98 3.31
CA THR A 352 3.77 14.58 3.92
C THR A 352 2.57 13.64 3.87
N ALA A 353 2.47 12.75 2.88
CA ALA A 353 1.48 11.69 2.85
C ALA A 353 1.64 10.67 4.01
N LEU A 354 2.86 10.55 4.59
CA LEU A 354 3.13 9.71 5.77
C LEU A 354 2.58 10.28 7.09
N PHE A 355 2.06 11.52 7.10
CA PHE A 355 1.51 12.15 8.30
C PHE A 355 0.29 11.39 8.87
N PHE A 356 -0.33 10.52 8.06
CA PHE A 356 -1.51 9.73 8.44
C PHE A 356 -1.20 8.28 8.87
N GLN A 357 0.01 7.99 9.34
CA GLN A 357 0.41 6.64 9.76
C GLN A 357 -0.23 6.14 11.09
N ASP A 358 -1.20 6.85 11.65
CA ASP A 358 -1.93 6.42 12.86
C ASP A 358 -3.21 5.61 12.59
N PHE A 359 -3.37 5.07 11.38
CA PHE A 359 -4.48 4.15 11.05
C PHE A 359 -4.27 2.69 11.45
N ALA A 360 -3.12 2.32 12.03
CA ALA A 360 -2.78 0.97 12.49
C ALA A 360 -3.74 0.37 13.56
N ASN A 361 -4.82 1.07 13.92
CA ASN A 361 -5.85 0.61 14.85
C ASN A 361 -7.27 0.53 14.22
N THR A 362 -7.42 0.79 12.91
CA THR A 362 -8.77 0.79 12.27
C THR A 362 -9.26 -0.62 11.97
N ILE A 363 -8.34 -1.58 11.85
CA ILE A 363 -8.65 -3.00 11.72
C ILE A 363 -8.05 -3.69 12.94
N PRO A 364 -8.88 -4.32 13.81
CA PRO A 364 -8.36 -5.03 14.98
C PRO A 364 -7.66 -6.30 14.48
N GLY A 365 -6.34 -6.25 14.34
CA GLY A 365 -5.54 -7.36 13.85
C GLY A 365 -4.51 -7.86 14.87
N HIS A 366 -4.36 -9.18 14.91
CA HIS A 366 -3.45 -9.94 15.76
C HIS A 366 -1.99 -9.90 15.23
N GLY A 367 -1.57 -8.88 14.48
CA GLY A 367 -0.24 -8.83 13.85
C GLY A 367 -0.16 -9.58 12.52
N GLY A 368 -1.26 -9.60 11.78
CA GLY A 368 -1.42 -10.32 10.51
C GLY A 368 -0.77 -9.63 9.32
N ILE A 369 -1.05 -10.08 8.10
CA ILE A 369 -0.46 -9.51 6.88
C ILE A 369 -1.12 -8.17 6.53
N MET A 370 -2.43 -8.04 6.71
CA MET A 370 -3.13 -6.77 6.44
C MET A 370 -2.60 -5.62 7.30
N ASP A 371 -2.35 -5.87 8.60
CA ASP A 371 -1.81 -4.87 9.54
C ASP A 371 -0.41 -4.36 9.14
N ARG A 372 0.33 -5.12 8.32
CA ARG A 372 1.68 -4.75 7.86
C ARG A 372 1.67 -3.99 6.53
N PHE A 373 0.58 -4.09 5.76
CA PHE A 373 0.45 -3.53 4.42
C PHE A 373 -0.63 -2.44 4.32
N ASP A 374 -1.32 -2.09 5.40
CA ASP A 374 -2.36 -1.06 5.44
C ASP A 374 -1.86 0.32 5.00
N CYS A 375 -0.72 0.76 5.54
CA CYS A 375 -0.06 2.01 5.19
C CYS A 375 0.46 1.99 3.75
N GLN A 376 0.93 0.83 3.28
CA GLN A 376 1.42 0.65 1.92
C GLN A 376 0.29 0.79 0.89
N TYR A 377 -0.88 0.20 1.18
CA TYR A 377 -2.06 0.35 0.32
C TYR A 377 -2.53 1.81 0.27
N LEU A 378 -2.55 2.51 1.41
CA LEU A 378 -2.95 3.92 1.44
C LEU A 378 -1.99 4.79 0.60
N MET A 379 -0.68 4.55 0.72
CA MET A 379 0.36 5.26 -0.03
C MET A 379 0.19 5.11 -1.54
N ALA A 380 -0.23 3.94 -2.03
CA ALA A 380 -0.43 3.69 -3.45
C ALA A 380 -1.42 4.64 -4.12
N THR A 381 -2.51 4.99 -3.43
CA THR A 381 -3.50 5.96 -3.94
C THR A 381 -2.87 7.34 -4.08
N PHE A 382 -2.13 7.80 -3.07
CA PHE A 382 -1.49 9.12 -3.11
C PHE A 382 -0.47 9.22 -4.23
N VAL A 383 0.35 8.18 -4.41
CA VAL A 383 1.32 8.09 -5.50
C VAL A 383 0.61 8.12 -6.85
N ASN A 384 -0.46 7.34 -7.01
CA ASN A 384 -1.18 7.29 -8.29
C ASN A 384 -1.85 8.63 -8.61
N VAL A 385 -2.45 9.31 -7.63
CA VAL A 385 -3.02 10.65 -7.81
C VAL A 385 -1.93 11.65 -8.20
N TYR A 386 -0.76 11.58 -7.57
CA TYR A 386 0.38 12.43 -7.91
C TYR A 386 0.85 12.20 -9.35
N ILE A 387 1.06 10.94 -9.74
CA ILE A 387 1.46 10.59 -11.11
C ILE A 387 0.40 11.06 -12.11
N ALA A 388 -0.86 10.74 -11.88
CA ALA A 388 -1.96 11.10 -12.79
C ALA A 388 -2.15 12.62 -12.93
N SER A 389 -1.87 13.39 -11.88
CA SER A 389 -2.13 14.85 -11.87
C SER A 389 -0.95 15.66 -12.38
N PHE A 390 0.28 15.25 -12.05
CA PHE A 390 1.48 16.08 -12.27
C PHE A 390 2.48 15.51 -13.27
N ILE A 391 2.46 14.20 -13.52
CA ILE A 391 3.52 13.52 -14.29
C ILE A 391 2.99 12.96 -15.60
N ARG A 392 1.79 12.38 -15.58
CA ARG A 392 1.27 11.63 -16.72
C ARG A 392 0.87 12.57 -17.86
N GLY A 393 1.79 12.76 -18.79
CA GLY A 393 1.54 13.40 -20.09
C GLY A 393 0.99 12.42 -21.13
N PRO A 394 0.33 12.92 -22.21
CA PRO A 394 -0.10 12.07 -23.32
C PRO A 394 1.12 11.48 -24.05
N ASN A 395 1.31 10.16 -23.97
CA ASN A 395 2.37 9.47 -24.70
C ASN A 395 1.97 9.34 -26.19
N PRO A 396 2.69 9.99 -27.13
CA PRO A 396 2.32 10.02 -28.54
C PRO A 396 2.35 8.62 -29.17
N THR A 397 3.25 7.75 -28.73
CA THR A 397 3.36 6.37 -29.22
C THR A 397 2.11 5.56 -28.86
N LYS A 398 1.60 5.69 -27.62
CA LYS A 398 0.35 5.05 -27.21
C LYS A 398 -0.84 5.56 -28.02
N VAL A 399 -0.91 6.87 -28.29
CA VAL A 399 -1.97 7.46 -29.13
C VAL A 399 -1.91 6.90 -30.57
N ILE A 400 -0.71 6.79 -31.14
CA ILE A 400 -0.52 6.20 -32.47
C ILE A 400 -0.92 4.72 -32.50
N GLN A 401 -0.55 3.94 -31.49
CA GLN A 401 -0.96 2.53 -31.40
C GLN A 401 -2.48 2.38 -31.29
N GLN A 402 -3.13 3.22 -30.49
CA GLN A 402 -4.59 3.27 -30.41
C GLN A 402 -5.21 3.63 -31.76
N LEU A 403 -4.67 4.62 -32.47
CA LEU A 403 -5.08 4.97 -33.83
C LEU A 403 -4.96 3.78 -34.78
N MET A 404 -3.86 3.04 -34.74
CA MET A 404 -3.66 1.86 -35.59
C MET A 404 -4.63 0.72 -35.28
N ALA A 405 -5.19 0.67 -34.07
CA ALA A 405 -6.22 -0.32 -33.71
C ALA A 405 -7.63 0.03 -34.24
N LEU A 406 -7.87 1.27 -34.71
CA LEU A 406 -9.16 1.66 -35.28
C LEU A 406 -9.38 1.09 -36.69
N ARG A 407 -10.64 1.10 -37.15
CA ARG A 407 -10.97 0.77 -38.56
C ARG A 407 -10.33 1.78 -39.52
N LEU A 408 -9.97 1.32 -40.71
CA LEU A 408 -9.30 2.12 -41.76
C LEU A 408 -10.06 3.43 -42.06
N ASP A 409 -11.40 3.39 -42.15
CA ASP A 409 -12.21 4.60 -42.42
C ASP A 409 -12.06 5.65 -41.30
N GLN A 410 -11.96 5.19 -40.05
CA GLN A 410 -11.81 6.07 -38.88
C GLN A 410 -10.38 6.63 -38.80
N GLN A 411 -9.37 5.82 -39.13
CA GLN A 411 -7.99 6.28 -39.22
C GLN A 411 -7.86 7.41 -40.24
N LEU A 412 -8.47 7.24 -41.42
CA LEU A 412 -8.43 8.21 -42.51
C LEU A 412 -9.17 9.51 -42.15
N HIS A 413 -10.29 9.40 -41.43
CA HIS A 413 -11.01 10.56 -40.90
C HIS A 413 -10.16 11.36 -39.90
N ILE A 414 -9.51 10.68 -38.94
CA ILE A 414 -8.66 11.34 -37.95
C ILE A 414 -7.45 12.00 -38.61
N PHE A 415 -6.82 11.31 -39.58
CA PHE A 415 -5.71 11.88 -40.34
C PHE A 415 -6.12 13.17 -41.08
N ASN A 416 -7.25 13.18 -41.77
CA ASN A 416 -7.75 14.37 -42.46
C ASN A 416 -8.09 15.51 -41.50
N SER A 417 -8.67 15.20 -40.34
CA SER A 417 -8.97 16.19 -39.30
C SER A 417 -7.71 16.81 -38.70
N LEU A 418 -6.69 15.97 -38.40
CA LEU A 418 -5.40 16.43 -37.90
C LEU A 418 -4.67 17.28 -38.95
N LYS A 419 -4.69 16.86 -40.22
CA LYS A 419 -4.12 17.62 -41.34
C LYS A 419 -4.77 19.00 -41.44
N ALA A 420 -6.11 19.08 -41.43
CA ALA A 420 -6.84 20.34 -41.49
C ALA A 420 -6.46 21.28 -40.34
N HIS A 421 -6.35 20.76 -39.11
CA HIS A 421 -5.98 21.55 -37.94
C HIS A 421 -4.52 22.07 -38.01
N LEU A 422 -3.60 21.26 -38.51
CA LEU A 422 -2.20 21.65 -38.71
C LEU A 422 -2.04 22.67 -39.85
N THR A 423 -2.87 22.59 -40.90
CA THR A 423 -2.93 23.61 -41.95
C THR A 423 -3.51 24.93 -41.43
N GLU A 424 -4.55 24.90 -40.59
CA GLU A 424 -5.12 26.10 -39.95
C GLU A 424 -4.10 26.81 -39.04
N LYS A 425 -3.27 26.03 -38.34
CA LYS A 425 -2.15 26.55 -37.52
C LYS A 425 -0.94 27.02 -38.32
N GLY A 426 -0.97 26.92 -39.66
CA GLY A 426 0.14 27.32 -40.54
C GLY A 426 1.40 26.46 -40.43
N LEU A 427 1.31 25.28 -39.80
CA LEU A 427 2.43 24.35 -39.61
C LEU A 427 2.62 23.40 -40.80
N LEU A 428 1.59 23.21 -41.61
CA LEU A 428 1.66 22.52 -42.90
C LEU A 428 1.36 23.53 -44.01
N PRO A 429 2.11 23.49 -45.13
CA PRO A 429 1.72 24.25 -46.31
C PRO A 429 0.31 23.79 -46.71
N ALA A 430 -0.60 24.76 -46.92
CA ALA A 430 -1.83 24.47 -47.61
C ALA A 430 -1.40 23.93 -48.97
N ASN A 431 -1.66 22.66 -49.27
CA ASN A 431 -1.35 22.11 -50.57
C ASN A 431 -2.04 23.01 -51.60
N GLU A 432 -1.25 23.79 -52.34
CA GLU A 432 -1.65 24.24 -53.67
C GLU A 432 -1.98 22.97 -54.42
N GLU A 433 -3.26 22.80 -54.74
CA GLU A 433 -3.70 21.81 -55.72
C GLU A 433 -2.88 22.08 -56.99
N VAL A 434 -1.99 21.14 -57.32
CA VAL A 434 -1.34 21.12 -58.63
C VAL A 434 -2.47 20.96 -59.64
N ALA A 435 -2.66 22.02 -60.41
CA ALA A 435 -3.65 22.19 -61.47
C ALA A 435 -3.59 21.10 -62.55
#